data_AF-A0A7W1F325-F1
#
_entry.id   AF-A0A7W1F325-F1
#
_cell.length_a   1.000
_cell.length_b   1.000
_cell.length_c   1.000
_cell.angle_alpha   90.00
_cell.angle_beta   90.00
_cell.angle_gamma   90.00
#
_symmetry.space_group_name_H-M   'P 1'
#
loop_
_entity.id
_entity.type
_entity.pdbx_description
1 polymer ?
#
loop_
_entity_poly.entity_id
_entity_poly.type
_entity_poly.pdbx_seq_one_letter_code
_entity_poly.pdbx_strand_id
1 'polypeptide(L)'
;MKIDRIECVNLRFEYPRGQGFHYGGGQCSARVTSLVLVHTDTGQVGIGSAYAHPGLVHLVVEHQLAPLLRGDDPTKVEDLWAKMYGLTRWYGRKGAAMAALGALDVAFWDLRGKAAGQPLWRMLGGSRGTSPAYASALLWKDQVSELAEEAGRHLARGFRRMKLRMGKSEEYDCAAVRAVRAAIGP
;
A
#
# COMPACT_ATOMS: atom_id res chain seq x y z
N MET A 1 5.04 -18.01 20.57
CA MET A 1 5.22 -17.87 19.12
C MET A 1 6.49 -17.11 18.89
N LYS A 2 7.38 -17.59 18.02
CA LYS A 2 8.65 -16.93 17.68
C LYS A 2 8.82 -16.83 16.18
N ILE A 3 9.50 -15.80 15.72
CA ILE A 3 9.87 -15.62 14.31
C ILE A 3 10.90 -16.70 13.92
N ASP A 4 10.54 -17.56 12.97
CA ASP A 4 11.41 -18.60 12.42
C ASP A 4 12.27 -18.06 11.27
N ARG A 5 11.61 -17.44 10.27
CA ARG A 5 12.23 -16.81 9.10
C ARG A 5 11.36 -15.68 8.56
N ILE A 6 11.98 -14.80 7.78
CA ILE A 6 11.32 -13.71 7.07
C ILE A 6 11.71 -13.79 5.60
N GLU A 7 10.73 -13.70 4.71
CA GLU A 7 10.88 -13.75 3.26
C GLU A 7 10.35 -12.45 2.63
N CYS A 8 11.07 -11.89 1.66
CA CYS A 8 10.66 -10.71 0.90
C CYS A 8 10.46 -11.05 -0.58
N VAL A 9 9.20 -11.22 -0.97
CA VAL A 9 8.80 -11.54 -2.35
C VAL A 9 8.57 -10.27 -3.14
N ASN A 10 9.42 -10.02 -4.13
CA ASN A 10 9.27 -8.88 -5.04
C ASN A 10 8.31 -9.24 -6.19
N LEU A 11 7.28 -8.42 -6.35
CA LEU A 11 6.27 -8.59 -7.39
C LEU A 11 6.36 -7.46 -8.42
N ARG A 12 6.19 -7.83 -9.68
CA ARG A 12 6.10 -6.90 -10.80
C ARG A 12 4.94 -7.31 -11.70
N PHE A 13 4.11 -6.34 -12.06
CA PHE A 13 3.08 -6.48 -13.06
C PHE A 13 3.33 -5.45 -14.17
N GLU A 14 3.48 -5.92 -15.40
CA GLU A 14 3.63 -5.06 -16.56
C GLU A 14 2.28 -4.91 -17.24
N TYR A 15 1.90 -3.67 -17.54
CA TYR A 15 0.68 -3.44 -18.31
C TYR A 15 0.91 -3.95 -19.75
N PRO A 16 -0.10 -4.59 -20.36
CA PRO A 16 -0.07 -4.88 -21.79
C PRO A 16 0.22 -3.60 -22.59
N ARG A 17 0.84 -3.75 -23.76
CA ARG A 17 1.23 -2.61 -24.61
C ARG A 17 0.04 -1.67 -24.82
N GLY A 18 0.23 -0.38 -24.51
CA GLY A 18 -0.80 0.65 -24.65
C GLY A 18 -1.83 0.72 -23.51
N GLN A 19 -1.78 -0.16 -22.52
CA GLN A 19 -2.73 -0.19 -21.39
C GLN A 19 -2.17 0.40 -20.09
N GLY A 20 -0.98 1.01 -20.15
CA GLY A 20 -0.47 1.86 -19.08
C GLY A 20 -1.32 3.12 -18.92
N PHE A 21 -0.92 3.99 -18.00
CA PHE A 21 -1.61 5.26 -17.79
C PHE A 21 -0.62 6.39 -17.52
N HIS A 22 -1.08 7.62 -17.74
CA HIS A 22 -0.31 8.83 -17.52
C HIS A 22 -0.91 9.64 -16.36
N TYR A 23 -0.03 10.34 -15.64
CA TYR A 23 -0.38 11.29 -14.59
C TYR A 23 0.77 12.28 -14.40
N GLY A 24 0.66 13.19 -13.43
CA GLY A 24 1.69 14.19 -13.13
C GLY A 24 3.11 13.63 -12.91
N GLY A 25 3.24 12.35 -12.53
CA GLY A 25 4.53 11.68 -12.38
C GLY A 25 5.04 10.96 -13.63
N GLY A 26 4.43 11.20 -14.79
CA GLY A 26 4.81 10.62 -16.07
C GLY A 26 4.03 9.35 -16.44
N GLN A 27 4.62 8.57 -17.36
CA GLN A 27 4.03 7.34 -17.85
C GLN A 27 4.29 6.17 -16.92
N CYS A 28 3.24 5.40 -16.64
CA CYS A 28 3.34 4.19 -15.86
C CYS A 28 3.03 2.96 -16.69
N SER A 29 4.06 2.17 -16.97
CA SER A 29 4.01 0.91 -17.73
C SER A 29 4.07 -0.35 -16.87
N ALA A 30 4.34 -0.21 -15.57
CA ALA A 30 4.35 -1.34 -14.64
C ALA A 30 4.00 -0.93 -13.21
N ARG A 31 3.61 -1.92 -12.41
CA ARG A 31 3.45 -1.84 -10.96
C ARG A 31 4.48 -2.73 -10.31
N VAL A 32 5.03 -2.25 -9.20
CA VAL A 32 5.93 -3.04 -8.36
C VAL A 32 5.48 -2.93 -6.91
N THR A 33 5.70 -4.00 -6.17
CA THR A 33 5.53 -4.04 -4.71
C THR A 33 6.37 -5.16 -4.14
N SER A 34 6.65 -5.13 -2.85
CA SER A 34 7.23 -6.24 -2.13
C SER A 34 6.23 -6.75 -1.10
N LEU A 35 6.02 -8.06 -1.07
CA LEU A 35 5.35 -8.74 0.05
C LEU A 35 6.39 -9.21 1.04
N VAL A 36 6.13 -9.00 2.33
CA VAL A 36 6.99 -9.49 3.41
C VAL A 36 6.21 -10.53 4.19
N LEU A 37 6.73 -11.75 4.22
CA LEU A 37 6.15 -12.90 4.89
C LEU A 37 6.97 -13.23 6.14
N VAL A 38 6.33 -13.15 7.31
CA VAL A 38 6.97 -13.47 8.60
C VAL A 38 6.46 -14.83 9.04
N HIS A 39 7.30 -15.86 8.94
CA HIS A 39 6.98 -17.21 9.35
C HIS A 39 7.31 -17.41 10.82
N THR A 40 6.47 -18.17 11.52
CA THR A 40 6.65 -18.46 12.94
C THR A 40 6.85 -19.95 13.21
N ASP A 41 7.42 -20.27 14.37
CA ASP A 41 7.57 -21.63 14.90
C ASP A 41 6.23 -22.39 15.09
N THR A 42 5.12 -21.66 15.13
CA THR A 42 3.76 -22.22 15.23
C THR A 42 3.11 -22.52 13.87
N GLY A 43 3.81 -22.25 12.77
CA GLY A 43 3.28 -22.41 11.40
C GLY A 43 2.42 -21.24 10.93
N GLN A 44 2.09 -20.28 11.79
CA GLN A 44 1.41 -19.04 11.36
C GLN A 44 2.36 -18.15 10.54
N VAL A 45 1.80 -17.44 9.56
CA VAL A 45 2.52 -16.51 8.69
C VAL A 45 1.84 -15.14 8.74
N GLY A 46 2.61 -14.10 9.06
CA GLY A 46 2.21 -12.70 8.96
C GLY A 46 2.51 -12.14 7.58
N ILE A 47 1.61 -11.32 7.05
CA ILE A 47 1.73 -10.76 5.71
C ILE A 47 1.73 -9.23 5.77
N GLY A 48 2.79 -8.63 5.24
CA GLY A 48 2.92 -7.19 5.06
C GLY A 48 3.25 -6.84 3.61
N SER A 49 3.14 -5.56 3.27
CA SER A 49 3.52 -5.05 1.95
C SER A 49 4.21 -3.69 2.04
N ALA A 50 5.23 -3.50 1.20
CA ALA A 50 5.90 -2.23 1.00
C ALA A 50 5.66 -1.70 -0.42
N TYR A 51 5.41 -0.40 -0.51
CA TYR A 51 5.42 0.34 -1.78
C TYR A 51 6.66 1.24 -1.85
N ALA A 52 7.78 0.63 -2.28
CA ALA A 52 9.07 1.28 -2.53
C ALA A 52 9.84 0.46 -3.58
N HIS A 53 11.07 0.87 -3.92
CA HIS A 53 11.89 0.11 -4.88
C HIS A 53 12.15 -1.33 -4.35
N PRO A 54 11.68 -2.39 -5.04
CA PRO A 54 11.66 -3.74 -4.46
C PRO A 54 13.04 -4.28 -4.06
N GLY A 55 14.09 -3.95 -4.83
CA GLY A 55 15.46 -4.35 -4.49
C GLY A 55 15.97 -3.71 -3.19
N LEU A 56 15.54 -2.48 -2.88
CA LEU A 56 15.93 -1.82 -1.63
C LEU A 56 15.16 -2.40 -0.44
N VAL A 57 13.88 -2.72 -0.63
CA VAL A 57 13.07 -3.37 0.42
C VAL A 57 13.65 -4.75 0.73
N HIS A 58 13.92 -5.57 -0.28
CA HIS A 58 14.49 -6.90 -0.11
C HIS A 58 15.83 -6.83 0.65
N LEU A 59 16.72 -5.91 0.28
CA LEU A 59 17.99 -5.74 0.97
C LEU A 59 17.82 -5.38 2.46
N VAL A 60 16.94 -4.43 2.78
CA VAL A 60 16.71 -4.04 4.19
C VAL A 60 16.03 -5.18 4.96
N VAL A 61 15.02 -5.83 4.38
CA VAL A 61 14.26 -6.89 5.05
C VAL A 61 15.12 -8.12 5.27
N GLU A 62 15.68 -8.71 4.21
CA GLU A 62 16.34 -10.02 4.32
C GLU A 62 17.77 -9.94 4.85
N HIS A 63 18.54 -8.92 4.48
CA HIS A 63 19.95 -8.85 4.85
C HIS A 63 20.22 -8.07 6.15
N GLN A 64 19.31 -7.21 6.59
CA GLN A 64 19.52 -6.41 7.81
C GLN A 64 18.54 -6.78 8.92
N LEU A 65 17.23 -6.77 8.65
CA LEU A 65 16.21 -6.92 9.69
C LEU A 65 15.91 -8.38 10.02
N ALA A 66 15.88 -9.29 9.04
CA ALA A 66 15.57 -10.69 9.30
C ALA A 66 16.53 -11.37 10.30
N PRO A 67 17.87 -11.20 10.21
CA PRO A 67 18.79 -11.75 11.20
C PRO A 67 18.60 -11.14 12.60
N LEU A 68 18.25 -9.85 12.67
CA LEU A 68 18.00 -9.13 13.93
C LEU A 68 16.76 -9.64 14.67
N LEU A 69 15.72 -10.02 13.93
CA LEU A 69 14.38 -10.31 14.45
C LEU A 69 14.14 -11.80 14.71
N ARG A 70 14.99 -12.68 14.19
CA ARG A 70 14.82 -14.14 14.35
C ARG A 70 14.77 -14.53 15.83
N GLY A 71 13.79 -15.35 16.18
CA GLY A 71 13.58 -15.83 17.55
C GLY A 71 12.80 -14.89 18.46
N ASP A 72 12.55 -13.63 18.05
CA ASP A 72 11.69 -12.73 18.80
C ASP A 72 10.22 -13.15 18.71
N ASP A 73 9.42 -12.68 19.67
CA ASP A 73 7.96 -12.85 19.66
C ASP A 73 7.31 -11.79 18.75
N PRO A 74 6.69 -12.17 17.62
CA PRO A 74 6.10 -11.23 16.66
C PRO A 74 4.89 -10.47 17.21
N THR A 75 4.34 -10.86 18.37
CA THR A 75 3.19 -10.17 18.99
C THR A 75 3.61 -8.91 19.76
N LYS A 76 4.91 -8.74 20.05
CA LYS A 76 5.49 -7.55 20.70
C LYS A 76 5.80 -6.44 19.69
N VAL A 77 4.77 -6.02 18.95
CA VAL A 77 4.90 -5.15 17.78
C VAL A 77 5.69 -3.87 18.08
N GLU A 78 5.38 -3.22 19.21
CA GLU A 78 5.98 -1.95 19.61
C GLU A 78 7.48 -2.10 19.94
N ASP A 79 7.86 -3.20 20.62
CA ASP A 79 9.26 -3.52 20.93
C ASP A 79 10.05 -3.81 19.64
N LEU A 80 9.46 -4.57 18.72
CA LEU A 80 10.06 -4.88 17.43
C LEU A 80 10.23 -3.62 16.58
N TRP A 81 9.24 -2.73 16.56
CA TRP A 81 9.34 -1.46 15.87
C TRP A 81 10.51 -0.62 16.41
N ALA A 82 10.62 -0.49 17.74
CA ALA A 82 11.70 0.24 18.38
C ALA A 82 13.08 -0.38 18.07
N LYS A 83 13.17 -1.72 18.06
CA LYS A 83 14.38 -2.47 17.71
C LYS A 83 14.80 -2.23 16.27
N MET A 84 13.88 -2.37 15.31
CA MET A 84 14.15 -2.12 13.88
C MET A 84 14.52 -0.66 13.62
N TYR A 85 13.79 0.29 14.21
CA TYR A 85 14.09 1.71 14.05
C TYR A 85 15.43 2.07 14.70
N GLY A 86 15.74 1.51 15.87
CA GLY A 86 17.04 1.69 16.53
C GLY A 86 18.23 1.30 15.66
N LEU A 87 18.14 0.16 14.96
CA LEU A 87 19.19 -0.28 14.03
C LEU A 87 19.30 0.62 12.80
N THR A 88 18.17 1.11 12.27
CA THR A 88 18.12 1.79 10.96
C THR A 88 18.17 3.32 11.04
N ARG A 89 17.93 3.93 12.21
CA ARG A 89 17.72 5.39 12.37
C ARG A 89 18.82 6.31 11.84
N TRP A 90 20.04 5.82 11.66
CA TRP A 90 21.18 6.62 11.19
C TRP A 90 21.07 6.92 9.68
N TYR A 91 20.48 6.00 8.90
CA TYR A 91 20.36 6.10 7.45
C TYR A 91 18.91 5.95 6.93
N GLY A 92 18.01 5.41 7.76
CA GLY A 92 16.70 4.89 7.34
C GLY A 92 15.49 5.67 7.85
N ARG A 93 15.67 6.94 8.24
CA ARG A 93 14.59 7.77 8.84
C ARG A 93 13.39 8.01 7.91
N LYS A 94 13.57 7.82 6.60
CA LYS A 94 12.58 7.99 5.54
C LYS A 94 12.89 7.02 4.40
N GLY A 95 12.04 7.01 3.36
CA GLY A 95 12.30 6.28 2.13
C GLY A 95 12.19 4.76 2.28
N ALA A 96 13.02 4.02 1.55
CA ALA A 96 12.90 2.57 1.41
C ALA A 96 13.06 1.81 2.74
N ALA A 97 13.95 2.25 3.63
CA ALA A 97 14.09 1.63 4.95
C ALA A 97 12.81 1.76 5.78
N MET A 98 12.21 2.95 5.83
CA MET A 98 10.95 3.16 6.55
C MET A 98 9.79 2.38 5.92
N ALA A 99 9.78 2.21 4.60
CA ALA A 99 8.80 1.35 3.91
C ALA A 99 8.98 -0.13 4.27
N ALA A 100 10.22 -0.62 4.40
CA ALA A 100 10.51 -1.97 4.85
C ALA A 100 10.06 -2.21 6.31
N LEU A 101 10.35 -1.26 7.21
CA LEU A 101 9.86 -1.28 8.59
C LEU A 101 8.33 -1.34 8.63
N GLY A 102 7.65 -0.52 7.81
CA GLY A 102 6.19 -0.53 7.73
C GLY A 102 5.61 -1.86 7.25
N ALA A 103 6.25 -2.54 6.30
CA ALA A 103 5.82 -3.86 5.87
C ALA A 103 5.96 -4.92 6.98
N LEU A 104 7.08 -4.92 7.70
CA LEU A 104 7.27 -5.82 8.85
C LEU A 104 6.27 -5.53 9.98
N ASP A 105 6.06 -4.26 10.31
CA ASP A 105 5.07 -3.83 11.30
C ASP A 105 3.65 -4.35 10.97
N VAL A 106 3.21 -4.20 9.72
CA VAL A 106 1.92 -4.74 9.25
C VAL A 106 1.87 -6.26 9.38
N ALA A 107 2.95 -6.97 9.03
CA ALA A 107 3.02 -8.44 9.17
C ALA A 107 2.95 -8.88 10.64
N PHE A 108 3.56 -8.12 11.56
CA PHE A 108 3.48 -8.38 13.01
C PHE A 108 2.07 -8.12 13.56
N TRP A 109 1.40 -7.05 13.11
CA TRP A 109 0.00 -6.82 13.44
C TRP A 109 -0.90 -7.96 12.94
N ASP A 110 -0.70 -8.43 11.71
CA ASP A 110 -1.43 -9.57 11.16
C ASP A 110 -1.23 -10.84 12.02
N LEU A 111 0.00 -11.15 12.44
CA LEU A 111 0.28 -12.25 13.39
C LEU A 111 -0.38 -12.04 14.75
N ARG A 112 -0.31 -10.82 15.31
CA ARG A 112 -0.95 -10.50 16.59
C ARG A 112 -2.47 -10.68 16.52
N GLY A 113 -3.09 -10.31 15.40
CA GLY A 113 -4.52 -10.52 15.16
C GLY A 113 -4.88 -12.00 15.01
N LYS A 114 -4.09 -12.76 14.26
CA LYS A 114 -4.25 -14.22 14.12
C LYS A 114 -4.09 -14.94 15.46
N ALA A 115 -3.08 -14.58 16.25
CA ALA A 115 -2.85 -15.13 17.59
C ALA A 115 -4.00 -14.81 18.56
N ALA A 116 -4.58 -13.60 18.46
CA ALA A 116 -5.70 -13.18 19.29
C ALA A 116 -7.08 -13.65 18.77
N GLY A 117 -7.16 -14.19 17.56
CA GLY A 117 -8.43 -14.49 16.90
C GLY A 117 -9.32 -13.25 16.70
N GLN A 118 -8.72 -12.06 16.53
CA GLN A 118 -9.44 -10.79 16.37
C GLN A 118 -9.09 -10.09 15.06
N PRO A 119 -10.07 -9.44 14.40
CA PRO A 119 -9.77 -8.58 13.26
C PRO A 119 -9.07 -7.29 13.72
N LEU A 120 -8.13 -6.80 12.91
CA LEU A 120 -7.31 -5.62 13.23
C LEU A 120 -8.12 -4.37 13.55
N TRP A 121 -9.22 -4.11 12.83
CA TRP A 121 -10.05 -2.92 13.08
C TRP A 121 -10.56 -2.88 14.53
N ARG A 122 -10.84 -4.03 15.14
CA ARG A 122 -11.31 -4.11 16.53
C ARG A 122 -10.14 -3.95 17.50
N MET A 123 -9.02 -4.59 17.21
CA MET A 123 -7.81 -4.46 18.02
C MET A 123 -7.30 -3.02 18.10
N LEU A 124 -7.46 -2.26 17.01
CA LEU A 124 -7.11 -0.84 16.92
C LEU A 124 -8.20 0.09 17.50
N GLY A 125 -9.18 -0.45 18.22
CA GLY A 125 -10.22 0.32 18.91
C GLY A 125 -11.40 0.76 18.03
N GLY A 126 -11.52 0.25 16.81
CA GLY A 126 -12.63 0.53 15.93
C GLY A 126 -13.95 -0.07 16.42
N SER A 127 -15.03 0.68 16.26
CA SER A 127 -16.39 0.24 16.64
C SER A 127 -17.18 -0.39 15.48
N ARG A 128 -16.73 -0.17 14.23
CA ARG A 128 -17.38 -0.67 13.01
C ARG A 128 -16.34 -1.28 12.08
N GLY A 129 -16.64 -2.45 11.50
CA GLY A 129 -15.81 -3.12 10.50
C GLY A 129 -15.92 -2.53 9.08
N THR A 130 -16.40 -1.28 8.95
CA THR A 130 -16.66 -0.60 7.68
C THR A 130 -16.21 0.85 7.74
N SER A 131 -15.70 1.39 6.64
CA SER A 131 -15.29 2.80 6.53
C SER A 131 -15.72 3.39 5.18
N PRO A 132 -16.10 4.69 5.12
CA PRO A 132 -16.34 5.36 3.84
C PRO A 132 -15.13 5.30 2.92
N ALA A 133 -15.35 4.97 1.65
CA ALA A 133 -14.30 4.92 0.63
C ALA A 133 -14.54 5.97 -0.47
N TYR A 134 -13.47 6.33 -1.18
CA TYR A 134 -13.54 7.15 -2.38
C TYR A 134 -12.82 6.45 -3.54
N ALA A 135 -13.33 6.65 -4.76
CA ALA A 135 -12.66 6.15 -5.96
C ALA A 135 -11.44 7.02 -6.26
N SER A 136 -10.26 6.53 -5.89
CA SER A 136 -8.99 7.12 -6.31
C SER A 136 -8.67 6.67 -7.74
N ALA A 137 -9.39 7.22 -8.72
CA ALA A 137 -9.31 6.86 -10.15
C ALA A 137 -9.15 8.12 -11.04
N LEU A 138 -9.73 8.16 -12.25
CA LEU A 138 -9.76 9.37 -13.08
C LEU A 138 -8.34 9.93 -13.35
N LEU A 139 -7.48 9.04 -13.84
CA LEU A 139 -6.13 9.37 -14.34
C LEU A 139 -6.25 10.16 -15.65
N TRP A 140 -5.16 10.80 -16.10
CA TRP A 140 -5.23 11.57 -17.35
C TRP A 140 -5.66 10.69 -18.52
N LYS A 141 -6.55 11.26 -19.34
CA LYS A 141 -7.09 10.69 -20.57
C LYS A 141 -6.78 11.58 -21.75
N ASP A 142 -6.88 11.03 -22.95
CA ASP A 142 -6.75 11.82 -24.17
C ASP A 142 -8.00 12.69 -24.35
N GLN A 143 -9.19 12.12 -24.14
CA GLN A 143 -10.44 12.86 -24.20
C GLN A 143 -11.05 13.06 -22.80
N VAL A 144 -11.54 14.28 -22.55
CA VAL A 144 -12.21 14.63 -21.29
C VAL A 144 -13.51 13.85 -21.09
N SER A 145 -14.21 13.50 -22.17
CA SER A 145 -15.44 12.67 -22.12
C SER A 145 -15.21 11.31 -21.45
N GLU A 146 -14.05 10.68 -21.67
CA GLU A 146 -13.71 9.40 -21.04
C GLU A 146 -13.68 9.48 -19.51
N LEU A 147 -13.30 10.64 -18.95
CA LEU A 147 -13.31 10.88 -17.51
C LEU A 147 -14.73 10.94 -16.96
N ALA A 148 -15.64 11.59 -17.68
CA ALA A 148 -17.06 11.66 -17.31
C ALA A 148 -17.70 10.28 -17.31
N GLU A 149 -17.43 9.46 -18.34
CA GLU A 149 -17.90 8.08 -18.40
C GLU A 149 -17.31 7.22 -17.26
N GLU A 150 -16.00 7.36 -16.98
CA GLU A 150 -15.36 6.65 -15.88
C GLU A 150 -15.96 7.04 -14.52
N ALA A 151 -16.22 8.33 -14.31
CA ALA A 151 -16.87 8.81 -13.10
C ALA A 151 -18.29 8.23 -12.95
N GLY A 152 -19.08 8.21 -14.03
CA GLY A 152 -20.39 7.56 -14.06
C GLY A 152 -20.32 6.08 -13.67
N ARG A 153 -19.31 5.34 -14.16
CA ARG A 153 -19.09 3.92 -13.78
C ARG A 153 -18.77 3.77 -12.29
N HIS A 154 -17.94 4.65 -11.70
CA HIS A 154 -17.66 4.59 -10.26
C HIS A 154 -18.90 4.93 -9.42
N LEU A 155 -19.73 5.87 -9.87
CA LEU A 155 -21.00 6.20 -9.22
C LEU A 155 -21.97 5.02 -9.23
N ALA A 156 -22.11 4.35 -10.37
CA ALA A 156 -22.94 3.15 -10.53
C ALA A 156 -22.47 1.99 -9.63
N ARG A 157 -21.17 1.92 -9.31
CA ARG A 157 -20.60 0.97 -8.34
C ARG A 157 -20.81 1.35 -6.88
N GLY A 158 -21.49 2.48 -6.61
CA GLY A 158 -21.84 2.94 -5.26
C GLY A 158 -20.86 3.92 -4.62
N PHE A 159 -19.79 4.34 -5.31
CA PHE A 159 -18.90 5.36 -4.76
C PHE A 159 -19.61 6.71 -4.69
N ARG A 160 -19.46 7.39 -3.55
CA ARG A 160 -20.02 8.75 -3.30
C ARG A 160 -18.95 9.85 -3.28
N ARG A 161 -17.68 9.47 -3.41
CA ARG A 161 -16.52 10.36 -3.40
C ARG A 161 -15.53 9.87 -4.44
N MET A 162 -14.90 10.78 -5.17
CA MET A 162 -13.92 10.45 -6.21
C MET A 162 -12.78 11.46 -6.18
N LYS A 163 -11.59 11.05 -6.65
CA LYS A 163 -10.42 11.93 -6.75
C LYS A 163 -9.89 11.94 -8.18
N LEU A 164 -10.01 13.09 -8.83
CA LEU A 164 -9.46 13.39 -10.14
C LEU A 164 -7.95 13.68 -10.06
N ARG A 165 -7.17 13.24 -11.05
CA ARG A 165 -5.76 13.64 -11.18
C ARG A 165 -5.66 14.91 -12.02
N MET A 166 -4.98 15.90 -11.45
CA MET A 166 -4.73 17.21 -12.06
C MET A 166 -3.28 17.32 -12.52
N GLY A 167 -2.94 18.42 -13.18
CA GLY A 167 -1.60 18.82 -13.59
C GLY A 167 -1.26 18.54 -15.05
N LYS A 168 -2.25 18.29 -15.93
CA LYS A 168 -1.97 18.04 -17.36
C LYS A 168 -1.77 19.37 -18.09
N SER A 169 -2.72 20.29 -17.92
CA SER A 169 -2.67 21.70 -18.28
C SER A 169 -3.86 22.40 -17.62
N GLU A 170 -3.79 23.71 -17.41
CA GLU A 170 -4.91 24.46 -16.82
C GLU A 170 -6.21 24.26 -17.62
N GLU A 171 -6.15 24.38 -18.94
CA GLU A 171 -7.29 24.19 -19.84
C GLU A 171 -7.91 22.79 -19.70
N TYR A 172 -7.09 21.74 -19.77
CA TYR A 172 -7.56 20.36 -19.65
C TYR A 172 -8.16 20.10 -18.28
N ASP A 173 -7.48 20.53 -17.22
CA ASP A 173 -7.86 20.30 -15.85
C ASP A 173 -9.20 21.00 -15.52
N CYS A 174 -9.39 22.24 -15.98
CA CYS A 174 -10.66 22.94 -15.85
C CYS A 174 -11.80 22.22 -16.62
N ALA A 175 -11.53 21.76 -17.84
CA ALA A 175 -12.50 21.01 -18.62
C ALA A 175 -12.87 19.67 -17.95
N ALA A 176 -11.86 18.95 -17.43
CA ALA A 176 -12.03 17.67 -16.73
C ALA A 176 -12.90 17.80 -15.48
N VAL A 177 -12.64 18.80 -14.64
CA VAL A 177 -13.45 19.06 -13.44
C VAL A 177 -14.90 19.33 -13.81
N ARG A 178 -15.15 20.20 -14.80
CA ARG A 178 -16.52 20.53 -15.25
C ARG A 178 -17.24 19.30 -15.78
N ALA A 179 -16.59 18.52 -16.64
CA ALA A 179 -17.18 17.32 -17.25
C ALA A 179 -17.49 16.24 -16.21
N VAL A 180 -16.55 15.93 -15.32
CA VAL A 180 -16.77 14.95 -14.24
C VAL A 180 -17.89 15.41 -13.32
N ARG A 181 -17.92 16.69 -12.95
CA ARG A 181 -18.98 17.24 -12.08
C ARG A 181 -20.36 17.15 -12.73
N ALA A 182 -20.47 17.50 -14.00
CA ALA A 182 -21.73 17.38 -14.74
C ALA A 182 -22.22 15.92 -14.79
N ALA A 183 -21.31 14.95 -14.93
CA ALA A 183 -21.64 13.53 -15.03
C ALA A 183 -22.12 12.90 -13.72
N ILE A 184 -21.63 13.36 -12.57
CA ILE A 184 -21.94 12.76 -11.26
C ILE A 184 -22.98 13.53 -10.44
N GLY A 185 -23.45 14.68 -10.93
CA GLY A 185 -24.46 15.49 -10.27
C GLY A 185 -23.91 16.32 -9.09
N PRO A 186 -24.80 16.97 -8.31
CA PRO A 186 -24.45 17.79 -7.16
C PRO A 186 -23.83 17.01 -5.99
#